data_AF-A0A811Q3T5-F1
#
_entry.id   AF-A0A811Q3T5-F1
#
_cell.length_a   1.000
_cell.length_b   1.000
_cell.length_c   1.000
_cell.angle_alpha   90.00
_cell.angle_beta   90.00
_cell.angle_gamma   90.00
#
_symmetry.space_group_name_H-M   'P 1'
#
loop_
_entity.id
_entity.type
_entity.pdbx_description
1 polymer ?
#
loop_
_entity_poly.entity_id
_entity_poly.type
_entity_poly.pdbx_seq_one_letter_code
_entity_poly.pdbx_strand_id
1 'polypeptide(L)'
;MVALELCTVKSFSKAPVEDSVVCSYLLLLAMLVNREEDVQELRARGLLKGGGGLTNEEALHFFTSFQSLRFGPCYNRVMRGIEIYKENRRMQTKLYAFCYNNKKIIAAVLTGIGVLVGIIGTLLSIKKSF
;
A
#
# COMPACT_ATOMS: atom_id res chain seq x y z
N MET A 1 -11.36 -3.82 28.45
CA MET A 1 -12.47 -4.62 27.87
C MET A 1 -13.39 -3.80 26.95
N VAL A 2 -13.50 -2.47 27.10
CA VAL A 2 -14.38 -1.59 26.30
C VAL A 2 -14.13 -1.61 24.79
N ALA A 3 -12.86 -1.67 24.35
CA ALA A 3 -12.52 -1.64 22.92
C ALA A 3 -13.02 -2.89 22.16
N LEU A 4 -12.99 -4.07 22.80
CA LEU A 4 -13.47 -5.32 22.22
C LEU A 4 -14.99 -5.27 22.01
N GLU A 5 -15.73 -4.83 23.03
CA GLU A 5 -17.18 -4.69 22.97
C GLU A 5 -17.59 -3.74 21.85
N LEU A 6 -16.91 -2.59 21.73
CA LEU A 6 -17.15 -1.59 20.67
C LEU A 6 -16.97 -2.16 19.26
N CYS A 7 -16.02 -3.08 19.08
CA CYS A 7 -15.80 -3.75 17.80
C CYS A 7 -16.89 -4.77 17.44
N THR A 8 -17.55 -5.37 18.45
CA THR A 8 -18.60 -6.39 18.22
C THR A 8 -20.00 -5.80 17.99
N VAL A 9 -20.17 -4.48 18.12
CA VAL A 9 -21.47 -3.82 17.94
C VAL A 9 -21.91 -3.82 16.46
N LYS A 10 -23.17 -4.18 16.21
CA LYS A 10 -23.76 -4.31 14.85
C LYS A 10 -23.67 -3.03 13.99
N SER A 11 -23.58 -1.85 14.59
CA SER A 11 -23.49 -0.55 13.90
C SER A 11 -22.06 -0.21 13.45
N PHE A 12 -21.05 -1.03 13.75
CA PHE A 12 -19.65 -0.72 13.50
C PHE A 12 -19.32 -0.35 12.04
N SER A 13 -19.97 -0.99 11.06
CA SER A 13 -19.80 -0.66 9.65
C SER A 13 -20.31 0.73 9.24
N LYS A 14 -21.11 1.37 10.09
CA LYS A 14 -21.65 2.73 9.93
C LYS A 14 -21.09 3.71 10.96
N ALA A 15 -20.11 3.29 11.77
CA ALA A 15 -19.51 4.16 12.77
C ALA A 15 -18.75 5.31 12.10
N PRO A 16 -18.64 6.47 12.77
CA PRO A 16 -17.68 7.51 12.41
C PRO A 16 -16.28 6.94 12.17
N VAL A 17 -15.48 7.63 11.36
CA VAL A 17 -14.15 7.14 10.95
C VAL A 17 -13.28 6.92 12.19
N GLU A 18 -13.35 7.85 13.14
CA GLU A 18 -12.63 7.90 14.41
C GLU A 18 -12.93 6.66 15.27
N ASP A 19 -14.20 6.27 15.33
CA ASP A 19 -14.67 5.12 16.11
C ASP A 19 -14.30 3.78 15.44
N SER A 20 -14.03 3.81 14.13
CA SER A 20 -13.70 2.62 13.35
C SER A 20 -12.22 2.26 13.30
N VAL A 21 -11.33 3.14 13.79
CA VAL A 21 -9.87 3.00 13.64
C VAL A 21 -9.37 1.72 14.32
N VAL A 22 -9.69 1.54 15.60
CA VAL A 22 -9.15 0.44 16.42
C VAL A 22 -9.59 -0.92 15.87
N CYS A 23 -10.88 -1.11 15.59
CA CYS A 23 -11.34 -2.41 15.11
C CYS A 23 -10.95 -2.67 13.66
N SER A 24 -10.81 -1.63 12.82
CA SER A 24 -10.25 -1.81 11.48
C SER A 24 -8.80 -2.28 11.55
N TYR A 25 -8.01 -1.75 12.48
CA TYR A 25 -6.64 -2.19 12.73
C TYR A 25 -6.58 -3.64 13.24
N LEU A 26 -7.42 -3.98 14.24
CA LEU A 26 -7.51 -5.35 14.76
C LEU A 26 -7.95 -6.35 13.69
N LEU A 27 -8.93 -5.99 12.85
CA LEU A 27 -9.38 -6.82 11.75
C LEU A 27 -8.28 -7.05 10.70
N LEU A 28 -7.49 -6.02 10.37
CA LEU A 28 -6.34 -6.17 9.47
C LEU A 28 -5.32 -7.16 10.04
N LEU A 29 -4.98 -7.04 11.32
CA LEU A 29 -4.08 -7.99 11.97
C LEU A 29 -4.68 -9.40 12.04
N ALA A 30 -5.98 -9.52 12.31
CA ALA A 30 -6.68 -10.79 12.38
C ALA A 30 -6.67 -11.55 11.04
N MET A 31 -6.68 -10.85 9.91
CA MET A 31 -6.54 -11.48 8.59
C MET A 31 -5.12 -11.91 8.26
N LEU A 32 -4.11 -11.39 8.95
CA LEU A 32 -2.71 -11.81 8.78
C LEU A 32 -2.36 -13.05 9.61
N VAL A 33 -3.25 -13.46 10.51
CA VAL A 33 -3.00 -14.53 11.48
C VAL A 33 -4.03 -15.66 11.26
N ASN A 34 -3.57 -16.79 10.72
CA ASN A 34 -4.39 -17.99 10.57
C ASN A 34 -3.89 -19.17 11.41
N ARG A 35 -2.62 -19.12 11.83
CA ARG A 35 -1.94 -20.15 12.63
C ARG A 35 -0.95 -19.50 13.59
N GLU A 36 -0.43 -20.28 14.54
CA GLU A 36 0.45 -19.77 15.60
C GLU A 36 1.77 -19.23 15.03
N GLU A 37 2.26 -19.83 13.96
CA GLU A 37 3.48 -19.43 13.25
C GLU A 37 3.35 -18.02 12.67
N ASP A 38 2.15 -17.62 12.24
CA ASP A 38 1.93 -16.27 11.72
C ASP A 38 2.06 -15.23 12.85
N VAL A 39 1.60 -15.56 14.07
CA VAL A 39 1.79 -14.71 15.26
C VAL A 39 3.28 -14.58 15.58
N GLN A 40 4.01 -15.70 15.54
CA GLN A 40 5.45 -15.73 15.79
C GLN A 40 6.19 -14.88 14.75
N GLU A 41 5.83 -14.98 13.47
CA GLU A 41 6.41 -14.19 12.40
C GLU A 41 6.13 -12.69 12.58
N LEU A 42 4.89 -12.32 12.90
CA LEU A 42 4.54 -10.92 13.17
C LEU A 42 5.31 -10.36 14.38
N ARG A 43 5.57 -11.17 15.42
CA ARG A 43 6.42 -10.78 16.56
C ARG A 43 7.87 -10.62 16.16
N ALA A 44 8.42 -11.56 15.39
CA ALA A 44 9.80 -11.51 14.89
C ALA A 44 10.05 -10.27 14.01
N ARG A 45 9.04 -9.85 13.24
CA ARG A 45 9.08 -8.62 12.43
C ARG A 45 8.78 -7.35 13.22
N GLY A 46 8.52 -7.45 14.53
CA GLY A 46 8.20 -6.31 15.39
C GLY A 46 6.82 -5.68 15.15
N LEU A 47 5.95 -6.35 14.38
CA LEU A 47 4.59 -5.91 14.08
C LEU A 47 3.62 -6.20 15.24
N LEU A 48 3.86 -7.30 15.96
CA LEU A 48 3.22 -7.59 17.24
C LEU A 48 4.24 -7.45 18.37
N LYS A 49 4.00 -6.52 19.28
CA LYS A 49 4.79 -6.44 20.52
C LYS A 49 4.16 -7.37 21.56
N GLY A 50 4.96 -8.19 22.23
CA GLY A 50 4.52 -9.10 23.31
C GLY A 50 4.08 -8.40 24.61
N GLY A 51 3.57 -7.17 24.52
CA GLY A 51 3.35 -6.27 25.65
C GLY A 51 2.20 -6.62 26.59
N GLY A 52 1.48 -7.72 26.34
CA GLY A 52 0.36 -8.18 27.18
C GLY A 52 0.60 -9.52 27.89
N GLY A 53 1.79 -10.12 27.76
CA GLY A 53 2.08 -11.45 28.33
C GLY A 53 1.41 -12.63 27.63
N LEU A 54 0.68 -12.38 26.54
CA LEU A 54 -0.03 -13.42 25.78
C LEU A 54 0.95 -14.39 25.12
N THR A 55 0.72 -15.69 25.27
CA THR A 55 1.37 -16.72 24.47
C THR A 55 1.02 -16.55 22.99
N ASN A 56 1.72 -17.25 22.09
CA ASN A 56 1.37 -17.19 20.67
C ASN A 56 -0.02 -17.80 20.42
N GLU A 57 -0.36 -18.90 21.10
CA GLU A 57 -1.68 -19.54 21.06
C GLU A 57 -2.79 -18.60 21.55
N GLU A 58 -2.58 -17.93 22.69
CA GLU A 58 -3.56 -16.97 23.22
C GLU A 58 -3.76 -15.77 22.29
N ALA A 59 -2.67 -15.28 21.68
CA ALA A 59 -2.74 -14.22 20.70
C ALA A 59 -3.46 -14.67 19.41
N LEU A 60 -3.22 -15.90 18.95
CA LEU A 60 -3.96 -16.50 17.83
C LEU A 60 -5.45 -16.54 18.13
N HIS A 61 -5.85 -17.08 19.29
CA HIS A 61 -7.24 -17.16 19.72
C HIS A 61 -7.89 -15.77 19.83
N PHE A 62 -7.14 -14.78 20.33
CA PHE A 62 -7.60 -13.39 20.34
C PHE A 62 -7.87 -12.87 18.93
N PHE A 63 -6.95 -13.04 17.98
CA PHE A 63 -7.12 -12.55 16.61
C PHE A 63 -8.22 -13.27 15.84
N THR A 64 -8.36 -14.59 15.99
CA THR A 64 -9.42 -15.36 15.33
C THR A 64 -10.82 -14.92 15.78
N SER A 65 -10.97 -14.46 17.03
CA SER A 65 -12.23 -13.89 17.52
C SER A 65 -12.72 -12.68 16.70
N PHE A 66 -11.80 -11.95 16.06
CA PHE A 66 -12.11 -10.78 15.24
C PHE A 66 -12.32 -11.08 13.75
N GLN A 67 -12.06 -12.30 13.27
CA GLN A 67 -12.24 -12.62 11.84
C GLN A 67 -13.71 -12.51 11.39
N SER A 68 -14.65 -12.59 12.33
CA SER A 68 -16.08 -12.39 12.08
C SER A 68 -16.52 -10.92 12.04
N LEU A 69 -15.61 -9.98 12.32
CA LEU A 69 -15.93 -8.55 12.30
C LEU A 69 -16.26 -8.07 10.89
N ARG A 70 -17.22 -7.15 10.82
CA ARG A 70 -17.57 -6.45 9.58
C ARG A 70 -16.51 -5.41 9.23
N PHE A 71 -16.27 -5.21 7.94
CA PHE A 71 -15.35 -4.21 7.42
C PHE A 71 -15.83 -2.78 7.73
N GLY A 72 -15.04 -2.04 8.51
CA GLY A 72 -15.28 -0.63 8.81
C GLY A 72 -14.74 0.32 7.73
N PRO A 73 -15.10 1.62 7.77
CA PRO A 73 -14.59 2.63 6.85
C PRO A 73 -13.06 2.71 6.80
N CYS A 74 -12.38 2.68 7.96
CA CYS A 74 -10.92 2.70 8.03
C CYS A 74 -10.28 1.46 7.37
N TYR A 75 -10.85 0.27 7.59
CA TYR A 75 -10.40 -0.96 6.93
C TYR A 75 -10.45 -0.82 5.40
N ASN A 76 -11.61 -0.37 4.87
CA ASN A 76 -11.80 -0.20 3.43
C ASN A 76 -10.82 0.82 2.85
N ARG A 77 -10.55 1.90 3.58
CA ARG A 77 -9.57 2.92 3.19
C ARG A 77 -8.15 2.35 3.11
N VAL A 78 -7.73 1.58 4.11
CA VAL A 78 -6.41 0.93 4.12
C VAL A 78 -6.29 -0.07 2.97
N MET A 79 -7.30 -0.93 2.78
CA MET A 79 -7.27 -1.93 1.71
C MET A 79 -7.21 -1.30 0.32
N ARG A 80 -7.95 -0.20 0.10
CA ARG A 80 -7.86 0.59 -1.13
C ARG A 80 -6.45 1.18 -1.32
N GLY A 81 -5.85 1.71 -0.26
CA GLY A 81 -4.48 2.23 -0.29
C GLY A 81 -3.46 1.17 -0.67
N ILE A 82 -3.60 -0.04 -0.13
CA ILE A 82 -2.76 -1.20 -0.48
C ILE A 82 -2.89 -1.54 -1.97
N GLU A 83 -4.12 -1.56 -2.50
CA GLU A 83 -4.33 -1.89 -3.92
C GLU A 83 -3.72 -0.83 -4.85
N ILE A 84 -3.94 0.46 -4.55
CA ILE A 84 -3.32 1.57 -5.28
C ILE A 84 -1.78 1.45 -5.24
N TYR A 85 -1.21 1.12 -4.07
CA TYR A 85 0.22 0.91 -3.94
C TYR A 85 0.72 -0.25 -4.81
N LYS A 86 0.01 -1.39 -4.82
CA LYS A 86 0.36 -2.56 -5.65
C LYS A 86 0.31 -2.22 -7.13
N GLU A 87 -0.72 -1.53 -7.59
CA GLU A 87 -0.85 -1.08 -8.97
C GLU A 87 0.28 -0.13 -9.37
N ASN A 88 0.53 0.90 -8.55
CA ASN A 88 1.61 1.87 -8.79
C ASN A 88 2.98 1.19 -8.83
N ARG A 89 3.25 0.28 -7.90
CA ARG A 89 4.51 -0.48 -7.88
C ARG A 89 4.67 -1.37 -9.11
N ARG A 90 3.60 -2.04 -9.55
CA ARG A 90 3.60 -2.84 -10.80
C ARG A 90 3.86 -1.95 -12.01
N MET A 91 3.22 -0.79 -12.08
CA MET A 91 3.42 0.18 -13.17
C MET A 91 4.86 0.70 -13.20
N GLN A 92 5.40 1.10 -12.04
CA GLN A 92 6.80 1.54 -11.91
C GLN A 92 7.77 0.45 -12.34
N THR A 93 7.52 -0.80 -11.93
CA THR A 93 8.36 -1.94 -12.33
C THR A 93 8.33 -2.15 -13.86
N LYS A 94 7.14 -2.06 -14.48
CA LYS A 94 7.00 -2.15 -15.94
C LYS A 94 7.68 -0.99 -16.68
N LEU A 95 7.52 0.25 -16.21
CA LEU A 95 8.18 1.42 -16.77
C LEU A 95 9.71 1.30 -16.66
N TYR A 96 10.21 0.88 -15.51
CA TYR A 96 11.63 0.65 -15.30
C TYR A 96 12.16 -0.43 -16.25
N ALA A 97 11.47 -1.58 -16.36
CA ALA A 97 11.83 -2.65 -17.28
C ALA A 97 11.79 -2.19 -18.76
N PHE A 98 10.78 -1.41 -19.15
CA PHE A 98 10.67 -0.85 -20.49
C PHE A 98 11.84 0.09 -20.79
N CYS A 99 12.12 1.05 -19.91
CA CYS A 99 13.25 1.94 -20.05
C CYS A 99 14.56 1.17 -20.10
N TYR A 100 14.73 0.16 -19.25
CA TYR A 100 15.94 -0.65 -19.19
C TYR A 100 16.19 -1.45 -20.47
N ASN A 101 15.18 -2.13 -20.98
CA ASN A 101 15.29 -2.95 -22.19
C ASN A 101 15.46 -2.10 -23.46
N ASN A 102 14.91 -0.88 -23.47
CA ASN A 102 14.90 -0.01 -24.65
C ASN A 102 15.85 1.20 -24.52
N LYS A 103 16.81 1.20 -23.59
CA LYS A 103 17.69 2.36 -23.35
C LYS A 103 18.35 2.91 -24.62
N LYS A 104 18.81 2.04 -25.52
CA LYS A 104 19.45 2.44 -26.80
C LYS A 104 18.46 3.14 -27.74
N ILE A 105 17.24 2.61 -27.86
CA ILE A 105 16.18 3.19 -28.69
C ILE A 105 15.76 4.54 -28.13
N ILE A 106 15.56 4.61 -26.81
CA ILE A 106 15.22 5.86 -26.11
C ILE A 106 16.31 6.91 -26.33
N ALA A 107 17.59 6.53 -26.18
CA ALA A 107 18.70 7.44 -26.44
C ALA A 107 18.69 7.94 -27.89
N ALA A 108 18.51 7.05 -28.87
CA ALA A 108 18.44 7.41 -30.29
C ALA A 108 17.30 8.40 -30.58
N VAL A 109 16.11 8.15 -30.03
CA VAL A 109 14.95 9.06 -30.17
C VAL A 109 15.23 10.42 -29.55
N LEU A 110 15.81 10.46 -28.33
CA LEU A 110 16.17 11.72 -27.66
C LEU A 110 17.22 12.50 -28.45
N THR A 111 18.23 11.82 -28.99
CA THR A 111 19.24 12.44 -29.86
C THR A 111 18.60 13.01 -31.12
N GLY A 112 17.71 12.25 -31.78
CA GLY A 112 16.99 12.71 -32.97
C GLY A 112 16.15 13.97 -32.71
N ILE A 113 15.42 14.01 -31.59
CA ILE A 113 14.67 15.21 -31.16
C ILE A 113 15.62 16.38 -30.92
N GLY A 114 16.74 16.16 -30.23
CA GLY A 114 17.74 17.21 -29.96
C GLY A 114 18.29 17.85 -31.24
N VAL A 115 18.58 17.03 -32.26
CA VAL A 115 19.03 17.52 -33.57
C VAL A 115 17.96 18.38 -34.24
N LEU A 116 16.69 17.92 -34.26
CA LEU A 116 15.58 18.68 -34.86
C LEU A 116 15.36 20.03 -34.17
N VAL A 117 15.38 20.05 -32.84
CA VAL A 117 15.26 21.30 -32.05
C VAL A 117 16.43 22.24 -32.36
N GLY A 118 17.65 21.72 -32.48
CA GLY A 118 18.82 22.50 -32.86
C GLY A 118 18.67 23.17 -34.23
N ILE A 119 18.22 22.43 -35.24
CA ILE A 119 18.01 22.95 -36.61
C ILE A 119 16.92 24.03 -36.63
N ILE A 120 15.81 23.81 -35.92
CA ILE A 120 14.74 24.82 -35.85
C ILE A 120 15.23 26.08 -35.14
N GLY A 121 16.00 25.93 -34.06
CA GLY A 121 16.58 27.05 -33.31
C GLY A 121 17.55 27.89 -34.13
N THR A 122 18.40 27.26 -34.94
CA THR A 122 19.30 27.98 -35.85
C THR A 122 18.54 28.71 -36.95
N LEU A 123 17.54 28.06 -37.58
CA LEU A 123 16.68 28.69 -38.59
C LEU A 123 15.92 29.91 -38.05
N LEU A 124 15.38 29.83 -36.84
CA LEU A 124 14.69 30.95 -36.19
C LEU A 124 15.65 32.10 -35.83
N SER A 125 16.88 31.79 -35.40
CA SER A 125 17.89 32.83 -35.13
C SER A 125 18.30 33.57 -36.40
N ILE A 126 18.50 32.85 -37.50
CA ILE A 126 18.81 33.46 -38.81
C ILE A 126 17.67 34.38 -39.25
N LYS A 127 16.41 33.94 -39.08
CA LYS A 127 15.24 34.76 -39.43
C LYS A 127 15.11 36.04 -38.57
N LYS A 128 15.59 36.04 -37.32
CA LYS A 128 15.56 37.22 -36.44
C LYS A 128 16.68 38.23 -36.69
N SER A 129 17.74 37.84 -37.40
CA SER A 129 18.85 38.73 -37.73
C SER A 129 18.66 39.47 -39.07
N PHE A 130 17.52 39.25 -39.74
CA PHE A 130 17.02 40.00 -40.89
C PHE A 130 15.78 40.80 -40.45
#